data_AF-A0A251YSG6-F1
#
_entry.id   AF-A0A251YSG6-F1
#
_cell.length_a   1.000
_cell.length_b   1.000
_cell.length_c   1.000
_cell.angle_alpha   90.00
_cell.angle_beta   90.00
_cell.angle_gamma   90.00
#
_symmetry.space_group_name_H-M   'P 1'
#
loop_
_entity.id
_entity.type
_entity.pdbx_description
1 polymer ?
#
loop_
_entity_poly.entity_id
_entity_poly.type
_entity_poly.pdbx_seq_one_letter_code
_entity_poly.pdbx_strand_id
1 'polypeptide(L)'
;MALPEYHAGVPDDWFVDPVRLGVPGVRGVDDGDPLAWQADSLCAQTDPEAFFPEKGGSTRDAKKICGSCEVRSECLEYALENDERFGIWGGLSERERRKLRKRAV
;
A
#
# COMPACT_ATOMS: atom_id res chain seq x y z
N MET A 1 -31.71 44.98 -7.82
CA MET A 1 -31.44 43.58 -7.45
C MET A 1 -30.15 43.19 -8.16
N ALA A 2 -29.04 43.12 -7.44
CA ALA A 2 -27.77 42.65 -8.00
C ALA A 2 -27.82 41.12 -8.07
N LEU A 3 -27.62 40.55 -9.25
CA LEU A 3 -27.45 39.10 -9.39
C LEU A 3 -26.07 38.75 -8.84
N PRO A 4 -25.93 37.71 -8.00
CA PRO A 4 -24.63 37.30 -7.53
C PRO A 4 -23.80 36.85 -8.74
N GLU A 5 -22.67 37.52 -8.99
CA GLU A 5 -21.69 37.07 -9.96
C GLU A 5 -21.25 35.67 -9.56
N TYR A 6 -21.65 34.67 -10.34
CA TYR A 6 -21.11 33.34 -10.20
C TYR A 6 -19.66 33.41 -10.71
N HIS A 7 -18.72 33.59 -9.79
CA HIS A 7 -17.34 33.24 -10.11
C HIS A 7 -17.26 31.72 -9.98
N ALA A 8 -17.44 31.02 -11.10
CA ALA A 8 -16.96 29.65 -11.24
C ALA A 8 -15.43 29.71 -11.23
N GLY A 9 -14.86 29.94 -10.04
CA GLY A 9 -13.43 30.09 -9.82
C GLY A 9 -12.77 28.73 -9.92
N VAL A 10 -12.60 28.25 -11.14
CA VAL A 10 -11.59 27.24 -11.44
C VAL A 10 -10.25 27.99 -11.37
N PRO A 11 -9.38 27.71 -10.37
CA PRO A 11 -8.10 28.39 -10.23
C PRO A 11 -7.27 28.26 -11.52
N ASP A 12 -6.45 29.26 -11.87
CA ASP A 12 -5.63 29.21 -13.10
C ASP A 12 -4.79 27.94 -13.20
N ASP A 13 -4.39 27.35 -12.08
CA ASP A 13 -3.59 26.13 -11.94
C ASP A 13 -4.40 24.82 -11.93
N TRP A 14 -5.69 24.84 -12.29
CA TRP A 14 -6.52 23.64 -12.39
C TRP A 14 -6.00 22.59 -13.39
N PHE A 15 -5.14 22.99 -14.31
CA PHE A 15 -4.46 22.11 -15.26
C PHE A 15 -3.25 21.37 -14.65
N VAL A 16 -2.80 21.78 -13.46
CA VAL A 16 -1.68 21.13 -12.79
C VAL A 16 -2.20 19.84 -12.17
N ASP A 17 -1.64 18.73 -12.64
CA ASP A 17 -1.95 17.40 -12.14
C ASP A 17 -1.82 17.38 -10.60
N PRO A 18 -2.89 17.03 -9.85
CA PRO A 18 -2.84 16.93 -8.39
C PRO A 18 -1.71 16.03 -7.88
N VAL A 19 -1.25 15.07 -8.69
CA VAL A 19 -0.06 14.25 -8.44
C VAL A 19 1.21 15.11 -8.44
N ARG A 20 1.37 16.00 -9.42
CA ARG A 20 2.50 16.94 -9.49
C ARG A 20 2.47 17.97 -8.36
N LEU A 21 1.29 18.28 -7.84
CA LEU A 21 1.10 19.13 -6.68
C LEU A 21 1.34 18.42 -5.34
N GLY A 22 1.58 17.10 -5.34
CA GLY A 22 1.84 16.33 -4.12
C GLY A 22 0.63 16.24 -3.19
N VAL A 23 -0.57 16.28 -3.73
CA VAL A 23 -1.80 16.19 -2.94
C VAL A 23 -1.88 14.81 -2.26
N PRO A 24 -2.06 14.74 -0.92
CA PRO A 24 -2.16 13.46 -0.22
C PRO A 24 -3.29 12.58 -0.77
N GLY A 25 -2.97 11.32 -1.10
CA GLY A 25 -3.94 10.33 -1.58
C GLY A 25 -4.18 10.30 -3.09
N VAL A 26 -3.48 11.12 -3.88
CA VAL A 26 -3.54 11.09 -5.36
C VAL A 26 -2.28 10.43 -5.91
N ARG A 27 -2.42 9.27 -6.54
CA ARG A 27 -1.31 8.53 -7.15
C ARG A 27 -1.07 8.99 -8.57
N GLY A 28 0.20 9.24 -8.90
CA GLY A 28 0.66 9.23 -10.28
C GLY A 28 0.70 7.81 -10.80
N VAL A 29 0.30 7.62 -12.04
CA VAL A 29 0.80 6.48 -12.81
C VAL A 29 2.28 6.75 -13.07
N ASP A 30 3.17 6.29 -12.19
CA ASP A 30 4.57 6.14 -12.57
C ASP A 30 4.62 5.03 -13.62
N ASP A 31 4.75 5.42 -14.89
CA ASP A 31 4.52 4.60 -16.09
C ASP A 31 5.54 3.43 -16.28
N GLY A 32 6.20 2.93 -15.23
CA GLY A 32 7.15 1.83 -15.40
C GLY A 32 7.73 1.14 -14.17
N ASP A 33 7.61 1.66 -12.93
CA ASP A 33 8.15 0.94 -11.77
C ASP A 33 7.15 -0.09 -11.20
N PRO A 34 7.39 -1.41 -11.38
CA PRO A 34 6.53 -2.45 -10.81
C PRO A 34 6.50 -2.46 -9.26
N LEU A 35 7.36 -1.67 -8.61
CA LEU A 35 7.43 -1.53 -7.15
C LEU A 35 6.82 -0.22 -6.62
N ALA A 36 6.22 0.62 -7.48
CA ALA A 36 5.64 1.91 -7.06
C ALA A 36 4.61 1.76 -5.92
N TRP A 37 3.88 0.64 -5.87
CA TRP A 37 2.92 0.34 -4.80
C TRP A 37 3.57 0.26 -3.39
N GLN A 38 4.89 0.00 -3.29
CA GLN A 38 5.56 -0.04 -1.99
C GLN A 38 5.55 1.30 -1.28
N ALA A 39 5.51 2.42 -2.02
CA ALA A 39 5.47 3.76 -1.47
C ALA A 39 4.22 4.01 -0.61
N ASP A 40 3.10 3.34 -0.91
CA ASP A 40 1.84 3.46 -0.18
C ASP A 40 1.65 2.37 0.89
N SER A 41 2.69 1.60 1.17
CA SER A 41 2.61 0.54 2.17
C SER A 41 2.50 1.12 3.58
N LEU A 42 1.41 0.81 4.29
CA LEU A 42 1.23 1.26 5.68
C LEU A 42 2.33 0.75 6.62
N CYS A 43 2.92 -0.40 6.31
CA CYS A 43 3.99 -0.97 7.15
C CYS A 43 5.24 -0.09 7.20
N ALA A 44 5.54 0.68 6.14
CA ALA A 44 6.65 1.62 6.12
C ALA A 44 6.50 2.78 7.14
N GLN A 45 5.28 3.01 7.63
CA GLN A 45 4.95 4.05 8.61
C GLN A 45 4.89 3.52 10.05
N THR A 46 5.25 2.25 10.26
CA THR A 46 5.15 1.56 11.56
C THR A 46 6.48 0.91 11.91
N ASP A 47 6.55 0.31 13.11
CA ASP A 47 7.75 -0.40 13.55
C ASP A 47 8.04 -1.64 12.65
N PRO A 48 9.20 -1.69 11.96
CA PRO A 48 9.56 -2.81 11.10
C PRO A 48 9.76 -4.12 11.88
N GLU A 49 10.13 -4.07 13.17
CA GLU A 49 10.36 -5.30 13.97
C GLU A 49 9.07 -6.11 14.14
N ALA A 50 7.90 -5.45 14.14
CA ALA A 50 6.61 -6.13 14.19
C ALA A 50 6.35 -7.04 12.97
N PHE A 51 6.94 -6.73 11.81
CA PHE A 51 6.78 -7.49 10.57
C PHE A 51 7.79 -8.62 10.43
N PHE A 52 8.89 -8.57 11.17
CA PHE A 52 9.94 -9.59 11.20
C PHE A 52 10.13 -10.16 12.62
N PRO A 53 9.11 -10.81 13.21
CA PRO A 53 9.21 -11.33 14.56
C PRO A 53 10.24 -12.46 14.67
N GLU A 54 10.93 -12.52 15.80
CA GLU A 54 11.78 -13.65 16.18
C GLU A 54 10.98 -14.97 16.28
N LYS A 55 11.67 -16.11 16.35
CA LYS A 55 11.02 -17.43 16.45
C LYS A 55 10.05 -17.49 17.64
N GLY A 56 8.76 -17.49 17.34
CA GLY A 56 7.69 -17.54 18.36
C GLY A 56 7.11 -16.19 18.76
N GLY A 57 7.59 -15.09 18.17
CA GLY A 57 7.03 -13.75 18.36
C GLY A 57 5.60 -13.60 17.84
N SER A 58 4.91 -12.59 18.35
CA SER A 58 3.52 -12.30 17.96
C SER A 58 3.47 -11.77 16.53
N THR A 59 2.61 -12.37 15.70
CA THR A 59 2.29 -11.88 14.34
C THR A 59 1.01 -11.03 14.33
N ARG A 60 0.37 -10.84 15.48
CA ARG A 60 -1.00 -10.33 15.56
C ARG A 60 -1.08 -8.86 15.14
N ASP A 61 -0.15 -8.03 15.57
CA ASP A 61 -0.25 -6.59 15.34
C ASP A 61 0.14 -6.21 13.92
N ALA A 62 1.20 -6.81 13.37
CA ALA A 62 1.52 -6.68 11.94
C ALA A 62 0.37 -7.15 11.04
N LYS A 63 -0.34 -8.25 11.39
CA LYS A 63 -1.52 -8.67 10.64
C LYS A 63 -2.66 -7.67 10.67
N LYS A 64 -2.88 -6.98 11.80
CA LYS A 64 -3.88 -5.90 11.89
C LYS A 64 -3.51 -4.73 10.98
N ILE A 65 -2.24 -4.31 11.01
CA ILE A 65 -1.74 -3.22 10.16
C ILE A 65 -1.88 -3.59 8.68
N CYS A 66 -1.51 -4.80 8.28
CA CYS A 66 -1.75 -5.28 6.92
C CYS A 66 -3.23 -5.29 6.54
N GLY A 67 -4.14 -5.52 7.49
CA GLY A 67 -5.58 -5.57 7.26
C GLY A 67 -6.19 -4.22 6.87
N SER A 68 -5.55 -3.10 7.27
CA SER A 68 -5.92 -1.75 6.85
C SER A 68 -5.11 -1.22 5.67
N CYS A 69 -4.13 -2.00 5.16
CA CYS A 69 -3.25 -1.58 4.09
C CYS A 69 -3.94 -1.71 2.73
N GLU A 70 -3.92 -0.65 1.93
CA GLU A 70 -4.54 -0.61 0.61
C GLU A 70 -3.80 -1.46 -0.42
N VAL A 71 -2.46 -1.46 -0.39
CA VAL A 71 -1.59 -2.24 -1.30
C VAL A 71 -1.38 -3.70 -0.85
N ARG A 72 -2.30 -4.23 -0.06
CA ARG A 72 -2.17 -5.57 0.55
C ARG A 72 -2.12 -6.67 -0.50
N SER A 73 -2.89 -6.54 -1.57
CA SER A 73 -3.02 -7.56 -2.62
C SER A 73 -1.74 -7.65 -3.43
N GLU A 74 -1.22 -6.50 -3.88
CA GLU A 74 0.05 -6.33 -4.60
C GLU A 74 1.21 -6.84 -3.75
N CYS A 75 1.23 -6.48 -2.46
CA CYS A 75 2.22 -6.98 -1.51
C CYS A 75 2.21 -8.50 -1.36
N LEU A 76 1.01 -9.12 -1.35
CA LEU A 76 0.90 -10.58 -1.27
C LEU A 76 1.38 -11.24 -2.56
N GLU A 77 0.96 -10.72 -3.71
CA GLU A 77 1.36 -11.22 -5.03
C GLU A 77 2.87 -11.17 -5.17
N TYR A 78 3.48 -10.02 -4.89
CA TYR A 78 4.94 -9.87 -4.90
C TYR A 78 5.64 -10.91 -4.02
N ALA A 79 5.17 -11.12 -2.79
CA ALA A 79 5.76 -12.12 -1.89
C ALA A 79 5.59 -13.55 -2.39
N LEU A 80 4.50 -13.84 -3.11
CA LEU A 80 4.24 -15.13 -3.74
C LEU A 80 4.98 -15.33 -5.06
N GLU A 81 5.42 -14.28 -5.74
CA GLU A 81 6.24 -14.40 -6.95
C GLU A 81 7.72 -14.53 -6.59
N ASN A 82 8.18 -13.73 -5.62
CA ASN A 82 9.59 -13.65 -5.22
C ASN A 82 10.01 -14.71 -4.17
N ASP A 83 9.08 -15.58 -3.76
CA ASP A 83 9.30 -16.57 -2.69
C ASP A 83 9.84 -15.96 -1.40
N GLU A 84 9.25 -14.84 -0.95
CA GLU A 84 9.70 -14.19 0.27
C GLU A 84 9.55 -15.12 1.48
N ARG A 85 10.69 -15.44 2.13
CA ARG A 85 10.79 -16.52 3.13
C ARG A 85 10.65 -16.03 4.56
N PHE A 86 10.74 -14.73 4.79
CA PHE A 86 10.71 -14.15 6.12
C PHE A 86 9.60 -13.11 6.23
N GLY A 87 9.24 -12.81 7.47
CA GLY A 87 8.28 -11.76 7.80
C GLY A 87 6.84 -11.97 7.33
N ILE A 88 6.04 -10.92 7.55
CA ILE A 88 4.62 -10.86 7.26
C ILE A 88 4.41 -10.01 6.00
N TRP A 89 3.80 -10.62 4.99
CA TRP A 89 3.53 -10.00 3.68
C TRP A 89 2.06 -10.17 3.34
N GLY A 90 1.39 -9.10 2.90
CA GLY A 90 -0.04 -9.13 2.57
C GLY A 90 -0.95 -9.61 3.72
N GLY A 91 -0.50 -9.47 4.97
CA GLY A 91 -1.20 -9.99 6.16
C GLY A 91 -1.06 -11.49 6.40
N LEU A 92 -0.15 -12.17 5.70
CA LEU A 92 0.14 -13.59 5.86
C LEU A 92 1.58 -13.80 6.35
N SER A 93 1.75 -14.69 7.32
CA SER A 93 3.06 -15.20 7.71
C SER A 93 3.62 -16.16 6.66
N GLU A 94 4.93 -16.42 6.71
CA GLU A 94 5.60 -17.41 5.85
C GLU A 94 4.86 -18.77 5.86
N ARG A 95 4.52 -19.30 7.05
CA ARG A 95 3.78 -20.57 7.17
C ARG A 95 2.43 -20.54 6.46
N GLU A 96 1.74 -19.40 6.47
CA GLU A 96 0.45 -19.24 5.79
C GLU A 96 0.63 -19.11 4.28
N ARG A 97 1.63 -18.35 3.81
CA ARG A 97 1.96 -18.26 2.38
C ARG A 97 2.34 -19.62 1.80
N ARG A 98 3.13 -20.42 2.52
CA ARG A 98 3.44 -21.81 2.13
C ARG A 98 2.20 -22.69 2.01
N LYS A 99 1.23 -22.54 2.90
CA LYS A 99 -0.04 -23.28 2.82
C LYS A 99 -0.89 -22.80 1.63
N LEU A 100 -0.89 -21.50 1.35
CA LEU A 100 -1.62 -20.91 0.23
C LEU A 100 -1.07 -21.42 -1.11
N ARG A 101 0.26 -21.40 -1.30
CA ARG A 101 0.92 -21.96 -2.49
C ARG A 101 0.57 -23.43 -2.71
N LYS A 102 0.55 -24.24 -1.65
CA LYS A 102 0.17 -25.67 -1.74
C LYS A 102 -1.28 -25.94 -2.12
N ARG A 103 -2.18 -24.94 -1.99
CA ARG A 103 -3.60 -25.07 -2.37
C ARG A 103 -3.89 -24.58 -3.78
N ALA A 104 -2.98 -23.78 -4.35
CA ALA A 104 -3.09 -23.25 -5.70
C ALA A 104 -2.49 -24.20 -6.75
N VAL A 105 -1.78 -25.25 -6.32
CA VAL A 105 -1.32 -26.41 -7.10
C VAL A 105 -2.34 -27.53 -6.94
#